data_AF-A0A0G1S417-F1
#
_entry.id   AF-A0A0G1S417-F1
#
_cell.length_a   1.000
_cell.length_b   1.000
_cell.length_c   1.000
_cell.angle_alpha   90.00
_cell.angle_beta   90.00
_cell.angle_gamma   90.00
#
_symmetry.space_group_name_H-M   'P 1'
#
loop_
_entity.id
_entity.type
_entity.pdbx_description
1 polymer ?
#
loop_
_entity_poly.entity_id
_entity_poly.type
_entity_poly.pdbx_seq_one_letter_code
_entity_poly.pdbx_strand_id
1 'polypeptide(L)' 'TSKPGDANGDGQVNGADYLIWISHYGQSVSGPANGDFNNNGTVDGADYIIWLSNYGL' A
#
# COMPACT_ATOMS: atom_id res chain seq x y z
N THR A 1 -4.57 -7.38 -12.65
CA THR A 1 -4.39 -5.93 -12.45
C THR A 1 -4.12 -5.73 -10.98
N SER A 2 -3.01 -5.06 -10.61
CA SER A 2 -2.71 -4.78 -9.19
C SER A 2 -3.88 -4.01 -8.58
N LYS A 3 -4.40 -4.51 -7.46
CA LYS A 3 -5.50 -3.88 -6.72
C LYS A 3 -4.92 -2.74 -5.86
N PRO A 4 -5.63 -1.63 -5.64
CA PRO A 4 -5.20 -0.65 -4.64
C PRO A 4 -5.03 -1.32 -3.28
N GLY A 5 -3.87 -1.16 -2.65
CA GLY A 5 -3.52 -1.85 -1.40
C GLY A 5 -2.75 -3.17 -1.58
N ASP A 6 -2.63 -3.72 -2.79
CA ASP A 6 -1.83 -4.92 -3.11
C ASP A 6 -0.38 -4.49 -3.43
N ALA A 7 0.43 -4.41 -2.38
CA ALA A 7 1.81 -3.94 -2.46
C ALA A 7 2.75 -5.04 -2.97
N ASN A 8 2.51 -6.30 -2.60
CA ASN A 8 3.38 -7.39 -3.03
C ASN A 8 3.03 -7.92 -4.44
N GLY A 9 1.89 -7.50 -5.01
CA GLY A 9 1.43 -7.88 -6.33
C GLY A 9 0.86 -9.31 -6.41
N ASP A 10 0.45 -9.89 -5.28
CA ASP A 10 -0.06 -11.26 -5.21
C ASP A 10 -1.57 -11.38 -5.52
N GLY A 11 -2.23 -10.24 -5.73
CA GLY A 11 -3.65 -10.16 -6.08
C GLY A 11 -4.60 -10.19 -4.87
N GLN A 12 -4.07 -10.26 -3.65
CA GLN A 12 -4.79 -10.13 -2.40
C GLN A 12 -4.38 -8.83 -1.70
N VAL A 13 -5.28 -8.27 -0.91
CA VAL A 13 -4.96 -7.14 -0.03
C VAL A 13 -5.08 -7.63 1.41
N ASN A 14 -3.95 -7.91 2.03
CA ASN A 14 -3.88 -8.57 3.32
C ASN A 14 -2.74 -8.04 4.20
N GLY A 15 -2.40 -8.77 5.26
CA GLY A 15 -1.37 -8.39 6.22
C GLY A 15 0.04 -8.32 5.62
N ALA A 16 0.34 -9.05 4.54
CA ALA A 16 1.62 -8.96 3.86
C ALA A 16 1.83 -7.57 3.24
N ASP A 17 0.79 -6.97 2.67
CA ASP A 17 0.85 -5.63 2.11
C ASP A 17 0.99 -4.55 3.18
N TYR A 18 0.32 -4.76 4.32
CA TYR A 18 0.46 -3.89 5.48
C TYR A 18 1.91 -3.83 5.98
N LEU A 19 2.62 -4.97 5.99
CA LEU A 19 4.03 -5.02 6.38
C LEU A 19 4.91 -4.21 5.44
N ILE A 20 4.58 -4.15 4.15
CA ILE A 20 5.28 -3.30 3.18
C ILE A 20 4.99 -1.83 3.47
N TRP A 21 3.72 -1.45 3.62
CA TRP A 21 3.32 -0.07 3.94
C TRP A 21 3.99 0.43 5.23
N ILE A 22 3.91 -0.32 6.34
CA ILE A 22 4.48 0.12 7.62
C ILE A 22 6.00 0.22 7.57
N SER A 23 6.68 -0.60 6.76
CA SER A 23 8.15 -0.54 6.59
C SER A 23 8.62 0.75 5.90
N HIS A 24 7.75 1.37 5.09
CA HIS A 24 8.05 2.61 4.38
C HIS A 24 7.31 3.84 4.93
N TYR A 25 6.51 3.70 5.99
CA TYR A 25 5.73 4.80 6.55
C TYR A 25 6.61 6.03 6.87
N GLY A 26 6.22 7.18 6.32
CA GLY A 26 6.95 8.45 6.45
C GLY A 26 8.12 8.63 5.47
N GLN A 27 8.40 7.67 4.60
CA GLN A 27 9.43 7.79 3.57
C GLN A 27 8.87 8.42 2.29
N SER A 28 9.71 9.18 1.59
CA SER A 28 9.44 9.69 0.24
C SER A 28 9.87 8.68 -0.82
N VAL A 29 9.08 7.62 -0.95
CA VAL A 29 9.22 6.58 -1.97
C VAL A 29 7.90 6.47 -2.71
N SER A 30 7.96 6.12 -4.00
CA SER A 30 6.77 6.14 -4.86
C SER A 30 6.35 4.77 -5.33
N GLY A 31 5.05 4.62 -5.54
CA GLY A 31 4.42 3.47 -6.16
C GLY A 31 3.90 2.41 -5.18
N PRO A 32 2.94 1.58 -5.63
CA PRO A 32 2.21 0.64 -4.77
C PRO A 32 3.12 -0.41 -4.11
N ALA A 33 4.17 -0.82 -4.81
CA ALA A 33 5.15 -1.79 -4.30
C ALA A 33 5.92 -1.28 -3.08
N ASN A 34 5.91 0.02 -2.83
CA ASN A 34 6.49 0.64 -1.65
C ASN A 34 5.44 1.04 -0.61
N GLY A 35 4.15 0.77 -0.85
CA GLY A 35 3.06 1.21 0.01
C GLY A 35 2.54 2.62 -0.29
N ASP A 36 3.01 3.28 -1.35
CA ASP A 36 2.44 4.54 -1.87
C ASP A 36 1.32 4.18 -2.86
N PHE A 37 0.13 3.98 -2.32
CA PHE A 37 -1.03 3.48 -3.06
C PHE A 37 -1.78 4.58 -3.80
N ASN A 38 -1.63 5.85 -3.39
CA ASN A 38 -2.16 7.00 -4.13
C ASN A 38 -1.16 7.56 -5.17
N ASN A 39 0.07 7.03 -5.19
CA ASN A 39 1.17 7.40 -6.08
C ASN A 39 1.57 8.89 -5.98
N ASN A 40 1.51 9.46 -4.77
CA ASN A 40 1.87 10.86 -4.50
C ASN A 40 3.35 11.06 -4.15
N GLY A 41 4.13 9.97 -4.07
CA GLY A 41 5.55 9.98 -3.75
C GLY A 41 5.88 9.99 -2.25
N THR A 42 4.90 9.81 -1.38
CA THR A 42 5.05 9.69 0.07
C THR A 42 4.17 8.57 0.59
N VAL A 43 4.72 7.73 1.46
CA VAL A 43 3.95 6.68 2.14
C VAL A 43 3.41 7.22 3.45
N ASP A 44 2.11 7.46 3.52
CA ASP A 44 1.48 8.09 4.69
C ASP A 44 0.10 7.50 5.06
N GLY A 45 -0.65 8.25 5.88
CA GLY A 45 -1.97 7.84 6.34
C GLY A 45 -3.02 7.78 5.23
N ALA A 46 -2.87 8.52 4.13
CA ALA A 46 -3.78 8.42 2.98
C ALA A 46 -3.66 7.04 2.31
N ASP A 47 -2.45 6.49 2.24
CA ASP A 47 -2.22 5.14 1.73
C ASP A 47 -2.82 4.07 2.64
N TYR A 48 -2.73 4.26 3.96
CA TYR A 48 -3.37 3.36 4.91
C TYR A 48 -4.89 3.26 4.69
N ILE A 49 -5.56 4.38 4.41
CA ILE A 49 -7.00 4.39 4.12
C ILE A 49 -7.30 3.62 2.83
N ILE A 50 -6.42 3.68 1.82
CA ILE A 50 -6.55 2.90 0.59
C ILE A 50 -6.43 1.40 0.88
N TRP A 51 -5.39 0.99 1.60
CA TRP A 51 -5.22 -0.41 2.01
C TRP A 51 -6.41 -0.92 2.82
N LEU A 52 -6.84 -0.16 3.84
CA LEU A 52 -7.94 -0.53 4.72
C LEU A 52 -9.26 -0.67 3.95
N SER A 53 -9.50 0.18 2.95
CA SER A 53 -10.70 0.13 2.12
C SER A 53 -10.76 -1.11 1.22
N ASN A 54 -9.61 -1.74 0.95
CA ASN A 54 -9.51 -2.90 0.07
C ASN A 54 -9.19 -4.21 0.82
N TYR A 55 -8.95 -4.16 2.13
CA TYR A 55 -8.57 -5.32 2.92
C TYR A 55 -9.59 -6.46 2.82
N GLY A 56 -9.15 -7.62 2.35
CA GLY A 56 -9.98 -8.82 2.20
C GLY A 56 -10.86 -8.89 0.93
N LEU A 57 -10.74 -7.95 -0.02
CA LEU A 57 -11.38 -7.98 -1.35
C LEU A 57 -10.57 -8.78 -2.38
#